data_AF-A0A328PXD0-F1
#
_entry.id   AF-A0A328PXD0-F1
#
_cell.length_a   1.000
_cell.length_b   1.000
_cell.length_c   1.000
_cell.angle_alpha   90.00
_cell.angle_beta   90.00
_cell.angle_gamma   90.00
#
_symmetry.space_group_name_H-M   'P 1'
#
loop_
_entity.id
_entity.type
_entity.pdbx_description
1 polymer ?
#
loop_
_entity_poly.entity_id
_entity_poly.type
_entity_poly.pdbx_seq_one_letter_code
_entity_poly.pdbx_strand_id
1 'polypeptide(L)'
;MYGYISLYFKPNEEERNTYLYYYCGLCNSLKENFGEIHRLTTIKEVVFFSILNNPFEHPQDIRCPYVGFKKRIKPLNNSFMKPYSYLNLLIIYGKLLDYKLEKNNVPKHILIKFERKLVDYFSSDFIDAYQNLIQLQQEIENYKLDIDDYAKPSEKIMELLFKRFFKQEYPETMPIVTAYLIYLMDSIYDFKKDIKRGKFNAISTSFNTKKIENLKNDQKERLLFTYDLCAKELIENVESISLYNKHLAKKLATFSLIYHRNQMNKILIGGQKHGKPENYSRKNKKGRIQKPIFKI
;
A
#
# COMPACT_ATOMS: atom_id res chain seq x y z
N MET A 1 2.26 4.38 3.97
CA MET A 1 3.13 3.18 3.74
C MET A 1 2.39 2.20 2.84
N TYR A 2 3.02 1.11 2.36
CA TYR A 2 2.37 0.13 1.45
C TYR A 2 2.93 -1.29 1.68
N GLY A 3 2.19 -2.32 1.30
CA GLY A 3 2.57 -3.74 1.40
C GLY A 3 1.73 -4.57 2.36
N TYR A 4 0.53 -4.10 2.67
CA TYR A 4 -0.51 -4.69 3.51
C TYR A 4 -1.28 -5.82 2.84
N ILE A 5 -1.53 -5.75 1.53
CA ILE A 5 -2.17 -6.86 0.83
C ILE A 5 -1.12 -7.87 0.34
N SER A 6 -1.25 -9.15 0.72
CA SER A 6 -0.31 -10.20 0.31
C SER A 6 -0.87 -11.62 0.49
N LEU A 7 -0.11 -12.61 0.01
CA LEU A 7 -0.36 -14.04 0.24
C LEU A 7 -0.01 -14.42 1.70
N TYR A 8 -0.90 -14.09 2.64
CA TYR A 8 -0.85 -14.50 4.05
C TYR A 8 -1.61 -15.82 4.33
N PHE A 9 -1.89 -16.56 3.27
CA PHE A 9 -2.42 -17.92 3.29
C PHE A 9 -1.52 -18.80 2.42
N LYS A 10 -1.69 -20.13 2.51
CA LYS A 10 -1.06 -21.09 1.58
C LYS A 10 -1.86 -21.09 0.28
N PRO A 11 -1.36 -20.48 -0.82
CA PRO A 11 -2.08 -20.50 -2.09
C PRO A 11 -1.99 -21.88 -2.73
N ASN A 12 -3.03 -22.26 -3.48
CA ASN A 12 -2.88 -23.34 -4.47
C ASN A 12 -2.00 -22.86 -5.66
N GLU A 13 -1.74 -23.75 -6.61
CA GLU A 13 -0.87 -23.41 -7.75
C GLU A 13 -1.46 -22.30 -8.64
N GLU A 14 -2.75 -22.37 -8.92
CA GLU A 14 -3.47 -21.36 -9.72
C GLU A 14 -3.41 -19.98 -9.06
N GLU A 15 -3.80 -19.86 -7.79
CA GLU A 15 -3.76 -18.61 -7.03
C GLU A 15 -2.36 -18.00 -6.98
N ARG A 16 -1.35 -18.87 -6.85
CA ARG A 16 0.06 -18.46 -6.88
C ARG A 16 0.43 -17.95 -8.26
N ASN A 17 0.07 -18.66 -9.32
CA ASN A 17 0.39 -18.29 -10.69
C ASN A 17 -0.31 -16.99 -11.09
N THR A 18 -1.59 -16.83 -10.73
CA THR A 18 -2.37 -15.61 -10.89
C THR A 18 -1.70 -14.44 -10.16
N TYR A 19 -1.39 -14.57 -8.86
CA TYR A 19 -0.68 -13.51 -8.14
C TYR A 19 0.67 -13.15 -8.78
N LEU A 20 1.43 -14.15 -9.22
CA LEU A 20 2.73 -13.93 -9.86
C LEU A 20 2.62 -13.28 -11.23
N TYR A 21 1.61 -13.62 -12.01
CA TYR A 21 1.30 -13.00 -13.29
C TYR A 21 1.14 -11.48 -13.12
N TYR A 22 0.30 -11.03 -12.19
CA TYR A 22 0.13 -9.59 -11.97
C TYR A 22 1.35 -8.93 -11.33
N TYR A 23 1.97 -9.59 -10.34
CA TYR A 23 3.17 -9.06 -9.67
C TYR A 23 4.33 -8.87 -10.66
N CYS A 24 4.58 -9.87 -11.50
CA CYS A 24 5.66 -9.81 -12.48
C CYS A 24 5.28 -8.93 -13.67
N GLY A 25 4.00 -8.86 -14.06
CA GLY A 25 3.51 -7.92 -15.05
C GLY A 25 3.79 -6.47 -14.65
N LEU A 26 3.38 -6.08 -13.43
CA LEU A 26 3.69 -4.74 -12.89
C LEU A 26 5.20 -4.50 -12.78
N CYS A 27 5.96 -5.48 -12.30
CA CYS A 27 7.42 -5.39 -12.22
C CYS A 27 8.05 -5.12 -13.60
N ASN A 28 7.64 -5.82 -14.67
CA ASN A 28 8.16 -5.58 -16.02
C ASN A 28 7.64 -4.25 -16.60
N SER A 29 6.39 -3.87 -16.32
CA SER A 29 5.86 -2.58 -16.77
C SER A 29 6.61 -1.40 -16.14
N LEU A 30 7.03 -1.51 -14.87
CA LEU A 30 7.89 -0.53 -14.21
C LEU A 30 9.26 -0.41 -14.91
N LYS A 31 9.83 -1.54 -15.34
CA LYS A 31 11.07 -1.55 -16.14
C LYS A 31 10.88 -0.83 -17.47
N GLU A 32 9.83 -1.18 -18.20
CA GLU A 32 9.53 -0.65 -19.54
C GLU A 32 9.31 0.87 -19.52
N ASN A 33 8.57 1.39 -18.53
CA ASN A 33 8.20 2.82 -18.49
C ASN A 33 9.22 3.71 -17.75
N PHE A 34 9.97 3.16 -16.79
CA PHE A 34 10.82 3.94 -15.88
C PHE A 34 12.26 3.44 -15.75
N GLY A 35 12.57 2.23 -16.22
CA GLY A 35 13.90 1.62 -16.19
C GLY A 35 14.09 0.58 -15.08
N GLU A 36 15.18 -0.20 -15.17
CA GLU A 36 15.42 -1.42 -14.40
C GLU A 36 15.33 -1.24 -12.87
N ILE A 37 15.80 -0.12 -12.32
CA ILE A 37 15.80 0.12 -10.87
C ILE A 37 14.38 0.17 -10.27
N HIS A 38 13.39 0.57 -11.06
CA HIS A 38 11.99 0.69 -10.60
C HIS A 38 11.32 -0.68 -10.40
N ARG A 39 11.92 -1.76 -10.89
CA ARG A 39 11.44 -3.12 -10.60
C ARG A 39 11.43 -3.44 -9.11
N LEU A 40 12.32 -2.80 -8.34
CA LEU A 40 12.44 -2.98 -6.90
C LEU A 40 11.37 -2.20 -6.12
N THR A 41 10.62 -1.32 -6.79
CA THR A 41 9.64 -0.45 -6.16
C THR A 41 8.20 -0.95 -6.35
N THR A 42 8.00 -2.20 -6.77
CA THR A 42 6.66 -2.82 -6.89
C THR A 42 5.89 -2.77 -5.57
N ILE A 43 4.73 -2.13 -5.60
CA ILE A 43 3.79 -1.99 -4.49
C ILE A 43 2.69 -3.04 -4.62
N LYS A 44 2.41 -3.77 -3.53
CA LYS A 44 1.49 -4.91 -3.56
C LYS A 44 0.02 -4.51 -3.69
N GLU A 45 -0.35 -3.34 -3.20
CA GLU A 45 -1.68 -2.76 -3.33
C GLU A 45 -1.96 -2.43 -4.80
N VAL A 46 -0.96 -1.97 -5.53
CA VAL A 46 -1.08 -1.75 -6.98
C VAL A 46 -1.22 -3.08 -7.72
N VAL A 47 -0.49 -4.12 -7.30
CA VAL A 47 -0.70 -5.49 -7.81
C VAL A 47 -2.13 -5.93 -7.53
N PHE A 48 -2.64 -5.68 -6.32
CA PHE A 48 -4.02 -6.00 -5.95
C PHE A 48 -5.02 -5.25 -6.85
N PHE A 49 -4.84 -3.95 -7.08
CA PHE A 49 -5.67 -3.16 -7.99
C PHE A 49 -5.68 -3.73 -9.41
N SER A 50 -4.53 -4.23 -9.90
CA SER A 50 -4.46 -4.88 -11.20
C SER A 50 -5.18 -6.23 -11.24
N ILE A 51 -5.16 -7.00 -10.14
CA ILE A 51 -5.91 -8.27 -9.98
C ILE A 51 -7.42 -8.02 -10.05
N LEU A 52 -7.91 -6.96 -9.40
CA LEU A 52 -9.35 -6.65 -9.35
C LEU A 52 -9.94 -6.37 -10.74
N ASN A 53 -9.16 -5.72 -11.61
CA ASN A 53 -9.68 -5.04 -12.80
C ASN A 53 -9.28 -5.66 -14.13
N ASN A 54 -8.48 -6.74 -14.16
CA ASN A 54 -7.99 -7.32 -15.42
C ASN A 54 -8.08 -8.85 -15.39
N PRO A 55 -8.37 -9.50 -16.53
CA PRO A 55 -8.39 -10.95 -16.64
C PRO A 55 -6.99 -11.57 -16.61
N PHE A 56 -6.92 -12.87 -16.31
CA PHE A 56 -5.71 -13.68 -16.43
C PHE A 56 -5.69 -14.34 -17.80
N GLU A 57 -4.87 -13.84 -18.73
CA GLU A 57 -4.86 -14.26 -20.13
C GLU A 57 -3.44 -14.38 -20.67
N HIS A 58 -3.21 -15.37 -21.53
CA HIS A 58 -1.93 -15.58 -22.24
C HIS A 58 -0.68 -15.47 -21.33
N PRO A 59 -0.59 -16.30 -20.27
CA PRO A 59 0.59 -16.30 -19.39
C PRO A 59 1.85 -16.73 -20.15
N GLN A 60 2.96 -16.05 -19.88
CA GLN A 60 4.29 -16.35 -20.39
C GLN A 60 5.25 -16.66 -19.23
N ASP A 61 5.93 -17.80 -19.33
CA ASP A 61 7.01 -18.19 -18.42
C ASP A 61 8.26 -17.33 -18.63
N ILE A 62 8.84 -16.88 -17.52
CA ILE A 62 10.10 -16.12 -17.48
C ILE A 62 11.01 -16.61 -16.36
N ARG A 63 12.32 -16.35 -16.47
CA ARG A 63 13.27 -16.50 -15.36
C ARG A 63 13.60 -15.14 -14.77
N CYS A 64 13.43 -14.98 -13.46
CA CYS A 64 13.61 -13.67 -12.82
C CYS A 64 14.91 -13.61 -12.00
N PRO A 65 15.86 -12.70 -12.32
CA PRO A 65 17.14 -12.61 -11.61
C PRO A 65 16.98 -12.21 -10.13
N TYR A 66 15.99 -11.36 -9.80
CA TYR A 66 15.74 -10.90 -8.41
C TYR A 66 15.26 -11.98 -7.44
N VAL A 67 15.00 -13.19 -7.93
CA VAL A 67 14.58 -14.34 -7.12
C VAL A 67 15.47 -15.57 -7.39
N GLY A 68 16.68 -15.35 -7.90
CA GLY A 68 17.65 -16.41 -8.20
C GLY A 68 17.27 -17.22 -9.44
N PHE A 69 16.90 -16.53 -10.53
CA PHE A 69 16.54 -17.12 -11.83
C PHE A 69 15.44 -18.19 -11.80
N LYS A 70 14.60 -18.18 -10.76
CA LYS A 70 13.45 -19.08 -10.65
C LYS A 70 12.40 -18.76 -11.71
N LYS A 71 11.68 -19.80 -12.14
CA LYS A 71 10.50 -19.67 -13.00
C LYS A 71 9.47 -18.75 -12.33
N ARG A 72 8.94 -17.83 -13.12
CA ARG A 72 7.86 -16.89 -12.80
C ARG A 72 6.98 -16.78 -14.04
N ILE A 73 5.78 -16.22 -13.86
CA ILE A 73 4.82 -16.02 -14.93
C ILE A 73 4.54 -14.53 -15.04
N LYS A 74 4.37 -14.01 -16.26
CA LYS A 74 3.89 -12.65 -16.55
C LYS A 74 2.90 -12.68 -17.73
N PRO A 75 2.18 -11.58 -18.03
CA PRO A 75 1.42 -11.47 -19.28
C PRO A 75 2.34 -11.51 -20.51
N LEU A 76 1.90 -12.20 -21.57
CA LEU A 76 2.53 -12.07 -22.88
C LEU A 76 2.40 -10.64 -23.41
N ASN A 77 1.18 -10.08 -23.39
CA ASN A 77 0.92 -8.67 -23.64
C ASN A 77 0.75 -7.92 -22.31
N ASN A 78 1.73 -7.07 -21.98
CA ASN A 78 1.80 -6.37 -20.70
C ASN A 78 1.32 -4.91 -20.76
N SER A 79 0.72 -4.49 -21.87
CA SER A 79 0.32 -3.08 -22.08
C SER A 79 -0.72 -2.60 -21.05
N PHE A 80 -1.65 -3.48 -20.65
CA PHE A 80 -2.66 -3.18 -19.63
C PHE A 80 -2.06 -2.86 -18.25
N MET A 81 -0.80 -3.21 -18.00
CA MET A 81 -0.10 -2.88 -16.77
C MET A 81 0.40 -1.43 -16.71
N LYS A 82 0.42 -0.72 -17.85
CA LYS A 82 0.95 0.65 -17.93
C LYS A 82 0.26 1.59 -16.92
N PRO A 83 -1.09 1.70 -16.83
CA PRO A 83 -1.74 2.54 -15.82
C PRO A 83 -1.32 2.22 -14.38
N TYR A 84 -1.18 0.94 -14.05
CA TYR A 84 -0.76 0.50 -12.72
C TYR A 84 0.71 0.83 -12.44
N SER A 85 1.59 0.80 -13.43
CA SER A 85 2.97 1.26 -13.27
C SER A 85 3.04 2.76 -12.94
N TYR A 86 2.17 3.57 -13.54
CA TYR A 86 2.05 4.99 -13.24
C TYR A 86 1.40 5.27 -11.88
N LEU A 87 0.41 4.46 -11.46
CA LEU A 87 -0.10 4.49 -10.08
C LEU A 87 1.01 4.19 -9.07
N ASN A 88 1.82 3.18 -9.35
CA ASN A 88 2.96 2.82 -8.50
C ASN A 88 3.97 3.97 -8.41
N LEU A 89 4.24 4.67 -9.52
CA LEU A 89 5.10 5.85 -9.53
C LEU A 89 4.49 7.02 -8.76
N LEU A 90 3.19 7.30 -8.94
CA LEU A 90 2.46 8.35 -8.24
C LEU A 90 2.56 8.18 -6.73
N ILE A 91 2.37 6.95 -6.26
CA ILE A 91 2.49 6.59 -4.86
C ILE A 91 3.92 6.82 -4.33
N ILE A 92 4.95 6.46 -5.09
CA ILE A 92 6.34 6.73 -4.72
C ILE A 92 6.60 8.22 -4.68
N TYR A 93 6.10 8.95 -5.66
CA TYR A 93 6.23 10.39 -5.75
C TYR A 93 5.60 11.09 -4.54
N GLY A 94 4.37 10.73 -4.15
CA GLY A 94 3.73 11.24 -2.93
C GLY A 94 4.57 11.02 -1.66
N LYS A 95 5.20 9.85 -1.51
CA LYS A 95 6.13 9.59 -0.40
C LYS A 95 7.37 10.47 -0.43
N LEU A 96 7.92 10.75 -1.61
CA LEU A 96 9.08 11.62 -1.75
C LEU A 96 8.71 13.08 -1.45
N LEU A 97 7.50 13.51 -1.81
CA LEU A 97 6.97 14.82 -1.43
C LEU A 97 6.81 14.93 0.09
N ASP A 98 6.15 13.96 0.70
CA ASP A 98 5.99 13.86 2.15
C ASP A 98 7.35 13.94 2.88
N TYR A 99 8.33 13.15 2.45
CA TYR A 99 9.69 13.21 3.00
C TYR A 99 10.37 14.57 2.82
N LYS A 100 10.14 15.25 1.69
CA LYS A 100 10.67 16.59 1.46
C LYS A 100 10.01 17.62 2.38
N LEU A 101 8.69 17.52 2.60
CA LEU A 101 7.93 18.41 3.49
C LEU A 101 8.38 18.24 4.96
N GLU A 102 8.68 17.02 5.37
CA GLU A 102 9.34 16.72 6.65
C GLU A 102 10.83 17.16 6.74
N LYS A 103 11.32 17.93 5.77
CA LYS A 103 12.72 18.41 5.68
C LYS A 103 13.78 17.31 5.57
N ASN A 104 13.43 16.12 5.09
CA ASN A 104 14.42 15.09 4.74
C ASN A 104 15.07 15.41 3.38
N ASN A 105 16.28 14.89 3.16
CA ASN A 105 17.01 15.07 1.91
C ASN A 105 16.38 14.25 0.77
N VAL A 106 15.74 14.95 -0.16
CA VAL A 106 15.23 14.37 -1.41
C VAL A 106 15.81 15.13 -2.61
N PRO A 107 16.57 14.49 -3.50
CA PRO A 107 17.14 15.11 -4.68
C PRO A 107 16.05 15.71 -5.56
N LYS A 108 16.10 17.04 -5.71
CA LYS A 108 15.11 17.81 -6.48
C LYS A 108 14.92 17.26 -7.90
N HIS A 109 16.01 16.82 -8.54
CA HIS A 109 15.96 16.27 -9.90
C HIS A 109 15.13 14.99 -10.01
N ILE A 110 15.06 14.16 -8.96
CA ILE A 110 14.22 12.95 -8.95
C ILE A 110 12.75 13.34 -8.89
N LEU A 111 12.39 14.30 -8.02
CA LEU A 111 11.03 14.81 -7.90
C LEU A 111 10.55 15.42 -9.22
N ILE A 112 11.32 16.33 -9.82
CA ILE A 112 10.98 16.97 -11.10
C ILE A 112 10.82 15.92 -12.21
N LYS A 113 11.72 14.92 -12.25
CA LYS A 113 11.64 13.85 -13.25
C LYS A 113 10.38 13.01 -13.10
N PHE A 114 10.00 12.65 -11.87
CA PHE A 114 8.79 11.86 -11.61
C PHE A 114 7.54 12.68 -11.87
N GLU A 115 7.50 13.91 -11.38
CA GLU A 115 6.42 14.86 -11.62
C GLU A 115 6.16 15.04 -13.11
N ARG A 116 7.18 15.35 -13.92
CA ARG A 116 7.02 15.49 -15.38
C ARG A 116 6.41 14.24 -16.00
N LYS A 117 6.95 13.05 -15.70
CA LYS A 117 6.39 11.79 -16.22
C LYS A 117 4.93 11.58 -15.80
N LEU A 118 4.59 11.96 -14.57
CA LEU A 118 3.24 11.81 -14.04
C LEU A 118 2.27 12.82 -14.67
N VAL A 119 2.67 14.07 -14.86
CA VAL A 119 1.91 15.10 -15.56
C VAL A 119 1.64 14.69 -17.01
N ASP A 120 2.67 14.19 -17.71
CA ASP A 120 2.54 13.69 -19.09
C ASP A 120 1.49 12.55 -19.21
N TYR A 121 1.22 11.82 -18.12
CA TYR A 121 0.30 10.68 -18.12
C TYR A 121 -1.09 10.97 -17.51
N PHE A 122 -1.15 11.78 -16.46
CA PHE A 122 -2.37 12.04 -15.69
C PHE A 122 -3.01 13.41 -15.95
N SER A 123 -2.27 14.37 -16.51
CA SER A 123 -2.51 15.83 -16.54
C SER A 123 -1.87 16.60 -15.37
N SER A 124 -1.66 17.90 -15.57
CA SER A 124 -1.23 18.84 -14.53
C SER A 124 -2.24 18.88 -13.39
N ASP A 125 -3.51 19.10 -13.72
CA ASP A 125 -4.58 19.32 -12.73
C ASP A 125 -4.74 18.14 -11.77
N PHE A 126 -4.59 16.91 -12.28
CA PHE A 126 -4.64 15.71 -11.45
C PHE A 126 -3.45 15.66 -10.47
N ILE A 127 -2.25 16.01 -10.95
CA ILE A 127 -1.04 16.00 -10.13
C ILE A 127 -1.05 17.13 -9.12
N ASP A 128 -1.51 18.32 -9.49
CA ASP A 128 -1.66 19.46 -8.59
C ASP A 128 -2.69 19.15 -7.48
N ALA A 129 -3.84 18.56 -7.85
CA ALA A 129 -4.83 18.10 -6.87
C ALA A 129 -4.23 17.08 -5.89
N TYR A 130 -3.47 16.10 -6.40
CA TYR A 130 -2.79 15.11 -5.57
C TYR A 130 -1.75 15.75 -4.64
N GLN A 131 -0.92 16.68 -5.14
CA GLN A 131 0.08 17.40 -4.34
C GLN A 131 -0.57 18.23 -3.24
N ASN A 132 -1.65 18.94 -3.54
CA ASN A 132 -2.39 19.74 -2.57
C ASN A 132 -2.96 18.87 -1.44
N LEU A 133 -3.43 17.65 -1.74
CA LEU A 133 -3.89 16.71 -0.71
C LEU A 133 -2.74 16.19 0.18
N ILE A 134 -1.54 15.99 -0.38
CA ILE A 134 -0.35 15.64 0.41
C ILE A 134 0.08 16.81 1.31
N GLN A 135 0.02 18.04 0.82
CA GLN A 135 0.28 19.25 1.62
C GLN A 135 -0.76 19.40 2.74
N LEU A 136 -2.04 19.21 2.43
CA LEU A 136 -3.11 19.22 3.41
C LEU A 136 -2.89 18.17 4.50
N GLN A 137 -2.44 16.96 4.14
CA GLN A 137 -2.07 15.92 5.12
C GLN A 137 -0.97 16.42 6.08
N GLN A 138 0.06 17.10 5.58
CA GLN A 138 1.12 17.67 6.41
C GLN A 138 0.63 18.84 7.28
N GLU A 139 -0.29 19.66 6.77
CA GLU A 139 -0.88 20.76 7.53
C GLU A 139 -1.67 20.26 8.74
N ILE A 140 -2.55 19.28 8.53
CA ILE A 140 -3.41 18.75 9.60
C ILE A 140 -2.60 18.07 10.73
N GLU A 141 -1.44 17.50 10.40
CA GLU A 141 -0.54 16.84 11.37
C GLU A 141 0.11 17.82 12.36
N ASN A 142 0.04 19.13 12.09
CA ASN A 142 0.48 20.16 13.04
C ASN A 142 -0.55 20.49 14.13
N TYR A 143 -1.79 20.02 13.98
CA TYR A 143 -2.86 20.23 14.95
C TYR A 143 -3.01 19.03 15.87
N LYS A 144 -3.57 19.26 17.05
CA LYS A 144 -3.98 18.18 17.96
C LYS A 144 -5.41 17.78 17.63
N LEU A 145 -5.56 16.69 16.90
CA LEU A 145 -6.84 16.18 16.42
C LEU A 145 -7.13 14.80 17.02
N ASP A 146 -8.38 14.36 16.85
CA ASP A 146 -8.71 12.97 17.05
C ASP A 146 -8.03 12.09 15.97
N ILE A 147 -7.77 10.82 16.29
CA ILE A 147 -7.07 9.92 15.37
C ILE A 147 -7.82 9.75 14.04
N ASP A 148 -9.14 9.74 14.08
CA ASP A 148 -9.99 9.52 12.92
C ASP A 148 -9.96 10.73 11.97
N ASP A 149 -9.73 11.94 12.50
CA ASP A 149 -9.63 13.16 11.69
C ASP A 149 -8.36 13.20 10.85
N TYR A 150 -7.29 12.56 11.32
CA TYR A 150 -6.03 12.57 10.59
C TYR A 150 -6.07 11.77 9.27
N ALA A 151 -7.05 10.88 9.11
CA ALA A 151 -7.23 10.09 7.89
C ALA A 151 -7.97 10.86 6.77
N LYS A 152 -8.60 12.01 7.05
CA LYS A 152 -9.47 12.73 6.10
C LYS A 152 -8.78 13.16 4.79
N PRO A 153 -7.54 13.67 4.78
CA PRO A 153 -6.86 13.95 3.51
C PRO A 153 -6.50 12.67 2.76
N SER A 154 -6.15 11.61 3.48
CA SER A 154 -5.92 10.28 2.89
C SER A 154 -7.18 9.69 2.26
N GLU A 155 -8.37 9.94 2.83
CA GLU A 155 -9.67 9.61 2.24
C GLU A 155 -9.86 10.29 0.89
N LYS A 156 -9.65 11.61 0.81
CA LYS A 156 -9.72 12.35 -0.47
C LYS A 156 -8.73 11.85 -1.51
N ILE A 157 -7.53 11.42 -1.08
CA ILE A 157 -6.56 10.77 -1.96
C ILE A 157 -7.14 9.45 -2.48
N MET A 158 -7.73 8.62 -1.61
CA MET A 158 -8.36 7.37 -2.03
C MET A 158 -9.53 7.63 -2.98
N GLU A 159 -10.37 8.64 -2.74
CA GLU A 159 -11.47 9.01 -3.65
C GLU A 159 -10.94 9.36 -5.05
N LEU A 160 -9.91 10.21 -5.11
CA LEU A 160 -9.23 10.58 -6.35
C LEU A 160 -8.72 9.35 -7.11
N LEU A 161 -8.09 8.41 -6.39
CA LEU A 161 -7.55 7.18 -6.97
C LEU A 161 -8.65 6.21 -7.40
N PHE A 162 -9.69 6.03 -6.59
CA PHE A 162 -10.81 5.15 -6.92
C PHE A 162 -11.53 5.63 -8.18
N LYS A 163 -11.87 6.93 -8.24
CA LYS A 163 -12.47 7.56 -9.42
C LYS A 163 -11.62 7.40 -10.69
N ARG A 164 -10.29 7.37 -10.54
CA ARG A 164 -9.36 7.23 -11.68
C ARG A 164 -9.20 5.79 -12.16
N PHE A 165 -9.24 4.81 -11.26
CA PHE A 165 -8.83 3.42 -11.55
C PHE A 165 -9.97 2.40 -11.55
N PHE A 166 -11.13 2.73 -11.00
CA PHE A 166 -12.33 1.91 -11.04
C PHE A 166 -13.32 2.57 -12.00
N LYS A 167 -13.73 1.83 -13.04
CA LYS A 167 -14.67 2.32 -14.06
C LYS A 167 -16.13 2.02 -13.70
N GLN A 168 -16.31 0.96 -12.94
CA GLN A 168 -17.56 0.51 -12.35
C GLN A 168 -17.90 1.36 -11.12
N GLU A 169 -19.19 1.43 -10.81
CA GLU A 169 -19.63 1.95 -9.52
C GLU A 169 -18.99 1.13 -8.39
N TYR A 170 -18.54 1.86 -7.37
CA TYR A 170 -18.02 1.30 -6.13
C TYR A 170 -18.77 1.96 -4.98
N PRO A 171 -19.00 1.26 -3.86
CA PRO A 171 -19.60 1.87 -2.68
C PRO A 171 -18.78 3.08 -2.23
N GLU A 172 -19.44 4.20 -1.93
CA GLU A 172 -18.78 5.44 -1.46
C GLU A 172 -17.94 5.21 -0.19
N THR A 173 -18.26 4.17 0.58
CA THR A 173 -17.51 3.74 1.76
C THR A 173 -16.12 3.18 1.42
N MET A 174 -15.87 2.66 0.21
CA MET A 174 -14.63 1.97 -0.15
C MET A 174 -13.37 2.86 -0.06
N PRO A 175 -13.34 4.08 -0.65
CA PRO A 175 -12.25 5.02 -0.44
C PRO A 175 -12.02 5.35 1.04
N ILE A 176 -13.10 5.57 1.79
CA ILE A 176 -13.08 5.94 3.21
C ILE A 176 -12.42 4.83 4.02
N VAL A 177 -12.95 3.62 3.99
CA VAL A 177 -12.42 2.52 4.80
C VAL A 177 -11.01 2.14 4.39
N THR A 178 -10.64 2.29 3.11
CA THR A 178 -9.27 2.05 2.64
C THR A 178 -8.29 3.06 3.25
N ALA A 179 -8.66 4.35 3.27
CA ALA A 179 -7.83 5.39 3.86
C ALA A 179 -7.65 5.19 5.37
N TYR A 180 -8.74 4.93 6.09
CA TYR A 180 -8.71 4.69 7.53
C TYR A 180 -7.88 3.47 7.90
N LEU A 181 -8.03 2.35 7.17
CA LEU A 181 -7.21 1.16 7.39
C LEU A 181 -5.71 1.46 7.22
N ILE A 182 -5.33 2.13 6.12
CA ILE A 182 -3.93 2.46 5.85
C ILE A 182 -3.39 3.40 6.93
N TYR A 183 -4.12 4.46 7.25
CA TYR A 183 -3.66 5.48 8.19
C TYR A 183 -3.50 4.92 9.61
N LEU A 184 -4.48 4.14 10.07
CA LEU A 184 -4.43 3.49 11.38
C LEU A 184 -3.31 2.45 11.47
N MET A 185 -3.15 1.62 10.43
CA MET A 185 -2.07 0.64 10.38
C MET A 185 -0.69 1.30 10.37
N ASP A 186 -0.52 2.36 9.58
CA ASP A 186 0.71 3.17 9.53
C ASP A 186 1.04 3.71 10.92
N SER A 187 0.06 4.36 11.56
CA SER A 187 0.20 4.96 12.89
C SER A 187 0.65 3.94 13.93
N ILE A 188 0.10 2.71 13.93
CA ILE A 188 0.49 1.65 14.87
C ILE A 188 1.87 1.06 14.52
N TYR A 189 2.14 0.79 13.24
CA TYR A 189 3.36 0.11 12.84
C TYR A 189 4.60 0.98 12.94
N ASP A 190 4.47 2.28 12.68
CA ASP A 190 5.58 3.21 12.73
C ASP A 190 5.69 3.93 14.09
N PHE A 191 4.71 3.79 15.01
CA PHE A 191 4.72 4.39 16.36
C PHE A 191 6.10 4.43 17.02
N LYS A 192 6.71 3.25 17.27
CA LYS A 192 8.00 3.16 17.96
C LYS A 192 9.13 3.87 17.20
N LYS A 193 9.10 3.82 15.87
CA LYS A 193 10.11 4.42 14.99
C LYS A 193 9.94 5.95 14.96
N ASP A 194 8.71 6.44 14.91
CA ASP A 194 8.40 7.86 14.83
C ASP A 194 8.75 8.56 16.14
N ILE A 195 8.31 8.00 17.28
CA ILE A 195 8.69 8.49 18.61
C ILE A 195 10.21 8.56 18.76
N LYS A 196 10.93 7.50 18.35
CA LYS A 196 12.40 7.46 18.45
C LYS A 196 13.07 8.55 17.59
N ARG A 197 12.44 8.94 16.49
CA ARG A 197 12.97 9.96 15.56
C ARG A 197 12.44 11.36 15.84
N GLY A 198 11.60 11.54 16.86
CA GLY A 198 10.91 12.81 17.11
C GLY A 198 9.99 13.22 15.97
N LYS A 199 9.45 12.27 15.21
CA LYS A 199 8.50 12.52 14.14
C LYS A 199 7.06 12.46 14.66
N PHE A 200 6.15 13.08 13.90
CA PHE A 200 4.73 13.00 14.15
C PHE A 200 4.24 11.54 14.14
N ASN A 201 3.30 11.23 15.01
CA ASN A 201 2.54 9.99 14.98
C ASN A 201 1.13 10.25 15.55
N ALA A 202 0.09 9.91 14.79
CA ALA A 202 -1.29 10.23 15.14
C ALA A 202 -1.70 9.71 16.52
N ILE A 203 -1.36 8.45 16.85
CA ILE A 203 -1.68 7.85 18.17
C ILE A 203 -0.97 8.61 19.29
N SER A 204 0.30 8.95 19.09
CA SER A 204 1.05 9.72 20.09
C SER A 204 0.40 11.06 20.37
N THR A 205 -0.01 11.78 19.32
CA THR A 205 -0.57 13.12 19.42
C THR A 205 -2.00 13.10 19.99
N SER A 206 -2.88 12.23 19.49
CA SER A 206 -4.27 12.13 19.93
C SER A 206 -4.39 11.65 21.39
N PHE A 207 -3.60 10.64 21.79
CA PHE A 207 -3.70 10.06 23.14
C PHE A 207 -2.64 10.59 24.11
N ASN A 208 -1.80 11.54 23.68
CA ASN A 208 -0.71 12.12 24.47
C ASN A 208 0.19 11.07 25.13
N THR A 209 0.67 10.10 24.34
CA THR A 209 1.48 8.99 24.84
C THR A 209 2.77 8.79 24.05
N LYS A 210 3.88 8.51 24.74
CA LYS A 210 5.18 8.18 24.14
C LYS A 210 5.46 6.68 24.07
N LYS A 211 4.57 5.86 24.66
CA LYS A 211 4.64 4.40 24.66
C LYS A 211 3.27 3.85 24.32
N ILE A 212 3.18 3.02 23.30
CA ILE A 212 1.89 2.51 22.82
C ILE A 212 1.23 1.60 23.86
N GLU A 213 2.03 0.97 24.72
CA GLU A 213 1.60 0.11 25.80
C GLU A 213 0.82 0.88 26.88
N ASN A 214 1.10 2.18 27.04
CA ASN A 214 0.46 3.06 28.03
C ASN A 214 -0.96 3.47 27.65
N LEU A 215 -1.43 3.14 26.43
CA LEU A 215 -2.83 3.36 26.08
C LEU A 215 -3.74 2.61 27.06
N LYS A 216 -4.82 3.26 27.48
CA LYS A 216 -5.86 2.62 28.30
C LYS A 216 -6.57 1.53 27.48
N ASN A 217 -7.24 0.60 28.17
CA ASN A 217 -7.93 -0.51 27.50
C ASN A 217 -9.02 -0.02 26.54
N ASP A 218 -9.82 0.97 26.95
CA ASP A 218 -10.85 1.61 26.11
C ASP A 218 -10.25 2.26 24.86
N GLN A 219 -9.06 2.86 24.96
CA GLN A 219 -8.36 3.44 23.82
C GLN A 219 -7.87 2.36 22.85
N LYS A 220 -7.31 1.26 23.37
CA LYS A 220 -6.87 0.12 22.55
C LYS A 220 -8.07 -0.53 21.85
N GLU A 221 -9.16 -0.74 22.58
CA GLU A 221 -10.41 -1.29 22.05
C GLU A 221 -10.99 -0.39 20.96
N ARG A 222 -10.99 0.93 21.15
CA ARG A 222 -11.42 1.88 20.11
C ARG A 222 -10.63 1.72 18.82
N LEU A 223 -9.28 1.71 18.88
CA LEU A 223 -8.43 1.55 17.69
C LEU A 223 -8.73 0.24 16.97
N LEU A 224 -8.88 -0.85 17.72
CA LEU A 224 -9.17 -2.16 17.18
C LEU A 224 -10.59 -2.24 16.59
N PHE A 225 -11.56 -1.60 17.22
CA PHE A 225 -12.94 -1.52 16.73
C PHE A 225 -13.03 -0.75 15.41
N THR A 226 -12.39 0.42 15.30
CA THR A 226 -12.34 1.18 14.04
C THR A 226 -11.73 0.33 12.93
N TYR A 227 -10.62 -0.39 13.21
CA TYR A 227 -10.04 -1.31 12.25
C TYR A 227 -11.02 -2.41 11.83
N ASP A 228 -11.68 -3.06 12.79
CA ASP A 228 -12.58 -4.19 12.53
C ASP A 228 -13.78 -3.76 11.69
N LEU A 229 -14.32 -2.56 11.95
CA LEU A 229 -15.40 -1.97 11.16
C LEU A 229 -14.97 -1.71 9.71
N CYS A 230 -13.83 -1.02 9.51
CA CYS A 230 -13.33 -0.76 8.16
C CYS A 230 -12.93 -2.05 7.42
N ALA A 231 -12.36 -3.02 8.13
CA ALA A 231 -11.98 -4.31 7.56
C ALA A 231 -13.20 -5.11 7.12
N LYS A 232 -14.27 -5.11 7.92
CA LYS A 232 -15.54 -5.76 7.57
C LYS A 232 -16.11 -5.14 6.29
N GLU A 233 -16.26 -3.81 6.26
CA GLU A 233 -16.80 -3.09 5.10
C GLU A 233 -15.98 -3.37 3.83
N LEU A 234 -14.65 -3.37 3.91
CA LEU A 234 -13.79 -3.70 2.78
C LEU A 234 -14.01 -5.14 2.31
N ILE A 235 -14.09 -6.12 3.22
CA ILE A 235 -14.27 -7.53 2.88
C ILE A 235 -15.64 -7.80 2.25
N GLU A 236 -16.68 -7.13 2.72
CA GLU A 236 -18.05 -7.28 2.19
C GLU A 236 -18.16 -6.72 0.77
N ASN A 237 -17.43 -5.63 0.47
CA ASN A 237 -17.52 -4.93 -0.81
C ASN A 237 -16.39 -5.23 -1.80
N VAL A 238 -15.33 -5.95 -1.41
CA VAL A 238 -14.20 -6.22 -2.33
C VAL A 238 -14.63 -7.00 -3.57
N GLU A 239 -15.61 -7.90 -3.47
CA GLU A 239 -16.09 -8.67 -4.62
C GLU A 239 -16.96 -7.84 -5.57
N SER A 240 -17.67 -6.83 -5.06
CA SER A 240 -18.50 -5.95 -5.90
C SER A 240 -17.65 -5.05 -6.78
N ILE A 241 -16.52 -4.58 -6.24
CA ILE A 241 -15.55 -3.76 -6.99
C ILE A 241 -14.58 -4.58 -7.85
N SER A 242 -14.61 -5.92 -7.78
CA SER A 242 -13.70 -6.80 -8.51
C SER A 242 -14.35 -7.29 -9.80
N LEU A 243 -13.92 -6.75 -10.94
CA LEU A 243 -14.38 -7.19 -12.26
C LEU A 243 -13.94 -8.62 -12.57
N TYR A 244 -12.72 -8.99 -12.14
CA TYR A 244 -12.11 -10.30 -12.35
C TYR A 244 -11.58 -10.85 -11.04
N ASN A 245 -11.19 -12.13 -11.00
CA ASN A 245 -10.48 -12.75 -9.87
C ASN A 245 -11.15 -12.60 -8.49
N LYS A 246 -12.50 -12.47 -8.44
CA LYS A 246 -13.27 -12.16 -7.22
C LYS A 246 -12.87 -12.99 -6.00
N HIS A 247 -12.82 -14.31 -6.17
CA HIS A 247 -12.44 -15.23 -5.10
C HIS A 247 -11.01 -15.01 -4.58
N LEU A 248 -10.02 -14.87 -5.48
CA LEU A 248 -8.63 -14.58 -5.08
C LEU A 248 -8.52 -13.20 -4.42
N ALA A 249 -9.24 -12.20 -4.94
CA ALA A 249 -9.27 -10.85 -4.39
C ALA A 249 -9.80 -10.85 -2.96
N LYS A 250 -10.94 -11.50 -2.71
CA LYS A 250 -11.50 -11.67 -1.37
C LYS A 250 -10.53 -12.38 -0.44
N LYS A 251 -9.93 -13.51 -0.87
CA LYS A 251 -8.91 -14.21 -0.06
C LYS A 251 -7.73 -13.31 0.28
N LEU A 252 -7.18 -12.57 -0.69
CA LEU A 252 -6.07 -11.65 -0.45
C LEU A 252 -6.46 -10.57 0.58
N ALA A 253 -7.62 -9.95 0.44
CA ALA A 253 -8.12 -8.94 1.37
C ALA A 253 -8.33 -9.52 2.77
N THR A 254 -9.15 -10.57 2.90
CA THR A 254 -9.51 -11.20 4.17
C THR A 254 -8.29 -11.68 4.95
N PHE A 255 -7.42 -12.48 4.34
CA PHE A 255 -6.24 -13.01 5.06
C PHE A 255 -5.22 -11.92 5.41
N SER A 256 -5.12 -10.87 4.59
CA SER A 256 -4.28 -9.71 4.90
C SER A 256 -4.82 -8.93 6.09
N LEU A 257 -6.13 -8.66 6.11
CA LEU A 257 -6.77 -7.92 7.19
C LEU A 257 -6.73 -8.69 8.52
N ILE A 258 -6.99 -9.99 8.50
CA ILE A 258 -6.86 -10.84 9.71
C ILE A 258 -5.42 -10.86 10.21
N TYR A 259 -4.44 -10.99 9.30
CA TYR A 259 -3.04 -10.95 9.67
C TYR A 259 -2.68 -9.63 10.34
N HIS A 260 -3.05 -8.51 9.73
CA HIS A 260 -2.71 -7.18 10.21
C HIS A 260 -3.41 -6.83 11.52
N ARG A 261 -4.66 -7.27 11.71
CA ARG A 261 -5.40 -7.19 12.99
C ARG A 261 -4.65 -7.87 14.13
N ASN A 262 -4.17 -9.09 13.89
CA ASN A 262 -3.39 -9.85 14.86
C ASN A 262 -2.05 -9.18 15.20
N GLN A 263 -1.39 -8.58 14.20
CA GLN A 263 -0.15 -7.83 14.43
C GLN A 263 -0.39 -6.55 15.24
N MET A 264 -1.46 -5.81 14.93
CA MET A 264 -1.82 -4.60 15.67
C MET A 264 -2.12 -4.93 17.13
N ASN A 265 -2.94 -5.95 17.39
CA ASN A 265 -3.24 -6.37 18.77
C ASN A 265 -1.96 -6.67 19.57
N LYS A 266 -1.02 -7.41 18.96
CA LYS A 266 0.28 -7.72 19.58
C LYS A 266 1.09 -6.46 19.92
N ILE A 267 1.12 -5.47 19.03
CA ILE A 267 1.84 -4.22 19.28
C ILE A 267 1.17 -3.43 20.41
N LEU A 268 -0.16 -3.35 20.43
CA LEU A 268 -0.92 -2.62 21.45
C LEU A 268 -0.75 -3.22 22.87
N ILE A 269 -0.58 -4.53 22.98
CA ILE A 269 -0.33 -5.20 24.28
C ILE A 269 1.17 -5.26 24.67
N GLY A 270 2.07 -4.61 23.91
CA GLY A 270 3.51 -4.58 24.21
C GLY A 270 4.31 -5.80 23.73
N GLY A 271 3.70 -6.70 22.95
CA GLY A 271 4.40 -7.79 22.30
C GLY A 271 5.35 -7.29 21.21
N GLN A 272 6.60 -7.77 21.20
CA GLN A 272 7.47 -7.57 20.04
C GLN A 272 6.95 -8.39 18.85
N LYS A 273 7.20 -7.91 17.62
CA LYS A 273 6.96 -8.68 16.38
C LYS A 273 7.65 -10.05 16.45
N HIS A 274 6.93 -11.10 16.86
CA HIS A 274 7.38 -12.47 16.62
C HIS A 274 7.34 -12.76 15.11
N GLY A 275 8.22 -13.68 14.68
CA GLY A 275 8.60 -13.95 13.29
C GLY A 275 7.46 -13.78 12.27
N LYS A 276 7.78 -13.12 11.16
CA LYS A 276 6.89 -13.02 9.99
C LYS A 276 6.24 -14.38 9.77
N PRO A 277 4.90 -14.55 9.79
CA PRO A 277 4.31 -15.77 9.27
C PRO A 277 4.78 -15.95 7.83
N GLU A 278 4.79 -17.20 7.36
CA GLU A 278 5.21 -17.54 6.01
C GLU A 278 4.44 -16.67 5.00
N ASN A 279 5.08 -15.61 4.53
CA ASN A 279 4.59 -14.89 3.37
C ASN A 279 4.95 -15.76 2.18
N TYR A 280 3.95 -16.47 1.63
CA TYR A 280 4.18 -17.47 0.59
C TYR A 280 4.71 -16.86 -0.72
N SER A 281 4.56 -15.55 -0.94
CA SER A 281 5.25 -14.84 -2.03
C SER A 281 6.79 -14.87 -1.89
N ARG A 282 7.29 -15.11 -0.67
CA ARG A 282 8.70 -15.10 -0.28
C ARG A 282 9.28 -16.48 0.07
N LYS A 283 8.48 -17.56 0.03
CA LYS A 283 8.85 -18.92 0.49
C LYS A 283 10.14 -19.50 -0.14
N ASN A 284 10.62 -18.88 -1.22
CA ASN A 284 11.78 -19.34 -1.99
C ASN A 284 12.96 -18.35 -2.05
N LYS A 285 13.04 -17.31 -1.20
CA LYS A 285 14.22 -16.42 -1.14
C LYS A 285 15.35 -17.01 -0.29
N LYS A 286 16.20 -17.88 -0.87
CA LYS A 286 17.57 -18.08 -0.37
C LYS A 286 18.40 -16.89 -0.87
N GLY A 287 18.90 -16.06 0.05
CA GLY A 287 19.61 -14.82 -0.26
C GLY A 287 18.82 -13.58 0.15
N ARG A 288 19.24 -12.96 1.25
CA ARG A 288 18.79 -11.61 1.64
C ARG A 288 19.47 -10.61 0.71
N ILE A 289 18.75 -10.12 -0.29
CA ILE A 289 18.90 -8.73 -0.73
C ILE A 289 17.50 -8.11 -0.63
N GLN A 290 17.26 -7.47 0.51
CA GLN A 290 16.14 -6.55 0.68
C GLN A 290 16.64 -5.31 1.43
N LYS A 291 17.31 -4.43 0.68
CA LYS A 291 17.23 -2.97 0.80
C LYS A 291 17.16 -2.46 -0.66
N PRO A 292 16.19 -1.60 -0.99
CA PRO A 292 16.09 -0.29 -0.36
C PRO A 292 14.75 -0.10 0.36
N ILE A 293 14.84 0.11 1.67
CA ILE A 293 14.06 1.18 2.28
C ILE A 293 14.79 2.42 1.78
N PHE A 294 14.11 3.35 1.11
CA PHE A 294 14.67 4.62 0.65
C PHE A 294 15.85 5.05 1.54
N LYS A 295 17.07 4.83 1.03
CA LYS A 295 18.24 5.62 1.35
C LYS A 295 18.50 6.38 0.08
N ILE A 296 17.70 7.42 -0.08
CA ILE A 296 18.20 8.64 -0.66
C ILE A 296 18.86 9.37 0.52
#